data_AF-A0AAD8VNK6-F1
#
_entry.id   AF-A0AAD8VNK6-F1
#
_cell.length_a   1.000
_cell.length_b   1.000
_cell.length_c   1.000
_cell.angle_alpha   90.00
_cell.angle_beta   90.00
_cell.angle_gamma   90.00
#
_symmetry.space_group_name_H-M   'P 1'
#
loop_
_entity.id
_entity.type
_entity.pdbx_description
1 polymer ?
#
loop_
_entity_poly.entity_id
_entity_poly.type
_entity_poly.pdbx_seq_one_letter_code
_entity_poly.pdbx_strand_id
1 'polypeptide(L)'
;MPPPADGGVPRLVTFVPKYCNQLLGDQYRAVLTQVLTIHRSWRKEPFDDKMLVDAVHDIVKALEANFDTWSKSYEDKTLSYLFMMNTHWHFFKHLKSTKMGEVLGDEWLREHEQYKDYYSQIFLRESWGTLAPLLSREGLILFSKGQATARDLVKQRFKSFNASFAEMYQKQSAWIVPDKDLQQRLCHLVVQAIVPVYRSFMQNYGPLVEQDGSASKYVKYSTEDLDRMLSTLFMPKQPRRTGSLQVRNSNGKINSAMTGLYRSASTLQ
;
A
#
# COMPACT_ATOMS: atom_id res chain seq x y z
N MET A 1 1.11 -18.53 0.63
CA MET A 1 2.03 -17.38 0.60
C MET A 1 1.62 -16.41 1.69
N PRO A 2 2.56 -15.80 2.44
CA PRO A 2 2.21 -14.74 3.39
C PRO A 2 1.80 -13.45 2.65
N PRO A 3 1.01 -12.57 3.27
CA PRO A 3 0.66 -11.30 2.66
C PRO A 3 1.82 -10.31 2.69
N PRO A 4 1.81 -9.26 1.83
CA PRO A 4 2.88 -8.27 1.78
C PRO A 4 3.02 -7.51 3.12
N ALA A 5 4.23 -7.47 3.67
CA ALA A 5 4.48 -6.80 4.95
C ALA A 5 4.25 -5.28 4.92
N ASP A 6 4.19 -4.69 3.73
CA ASP A 6 3.95 -3.27 3.48
C ASP A 6 2.47 -2.94 3.17
N GLY A 7 1.59 -3.94 3.22
CA GLY A 7 0.15 -3.78 2.91
C GLY A 7 -0.13 -3.59 1.41
N GLY A 8 0.85 -3.81 0.54
CA GLY A 8 0.69 -3.73 -0.89
C GLY A 8 -0.25 -4.81 -1.47
N VAL A 9 -0.55 -4.67 -2.76
CA VAL A 9 -1.38 -5.64 -3.48
C VAL A 9 -0.57 -6.92 -3.75
N PRO A 10 -1.06 -8.12 -3.35
CA PRO A 10 -0.36 -9.37 -3.62
C PRO A 10 -0.26 -9.66 -5.11
N ARG A 11 0.87 -10.21 -5.57
CA ARG A 11 1.06 -10.58 -6.98
C ARG A 11 -0.03 -11.50 -7.52
N LEU A 12 -0.57 -12.38 -6.68
CA LEU A 12 -1.64 -13.30 -7.04
C LEU A 12 -2.93 -12.56 -7.44
N VAL A 13 -3.27 -11.52 -6.67
CA VAL A 13 -4.45 -10.65 -6.86
C VAL A 13 -4.34 -9.88 -8.18
N THR A 14 -3.14 -9.61 -8.67
CA THR A 14 -2.93 -9.01 -10.00
C THR A 14 -2.84 -10.04 -11.12
N PHE A 15 -2.13 -11.15 -10.89
CA PHE A 15 -1.84 -12.14 -11.93
C PHE A 15 -3.09 -12.91 -12.36
N VAL A 16 -3.89 -13.39 -11.41
CA VAL A 16 -5.04 -14.26 -11.72
C VAL A 16 -6.09 -13.53 -12.55
N PRO A 17 -6.54 -12.31 -12.19
CA PRO A 17 -7.45 -11.54 -13.04
C PRO A 17 -6.90 -11.25 -14.43
N LYS A 18 -5.59 -10.93 -14.53
CA LYS A 18 -4.94 -10.69 -15.82
C LYS A 18 -4.95 -11.95 -16.70
N TYR A 19 -4.64 -13.10 -16.12
CA TYR A 19 -4.64 -14.38 -16.82
C TYR A 19 -6.05 -14.78 -17.26
N CYS A 20 -7.05 -14.65 -16.38
CA CYS A 20 -8.45 -14.90 -16.73
C CYS A 20 -8.92 -14.00 -17.88
N ASN A 21 -8.59 -12.71 -17.83
CA ASN A 21 -8.90 -11.79 -18.92
C ASN A 21 -8.23 -12.16 -20.25
N GLN A 22 -7.00 -12.69 -20.22
CA GLN A 22 -6.36 -13.21 -21.45
C GLN A 22 -7.12 -14.42 -22.00
N LEU A 23 -7.50 -15.37 -21.14
CA LEU A 23 -8.24 -16.58 -21.55
C LEU A 23 -9.64 -16.26 -22.09
N LEU A 24 -10.33 -15.30 -21.49
CA LEU A 24 -11.66 -14.86 -21.90
C LEU A 24 -11.64 -13.94 -23.13
N GLY A 25 -10.48 -13.41 -23.49
CA GLY A 25 -10.31 -12.54 -24.65
C GLY A 25 -10.40 -13.29 -25.98
N ASP A 26 -10.71 -12.55 -27.04
CA ASP A 26 -11.01 -13.10 -28.38
C ASP A 26 -9.90 -14.01 -28.92
N GLN A 27 -8.64 -13.72 -28.57
CA GLN A 27 -7.48 -14.50 -29.00
C GLN A 27 -7.49 -15.95 -28.52
N TYR A 28 -7.91 -16.19 -27.27
CA TYR A 28 -7.82 -17.51 -26.65
C TYR A 28 -9.19 -18.16 -26.41
N ARG A 29 -10.28 -17.38 -26.45
CA ARG A 29 -11.63 -17.87 -26.17
C ARG A 29 -12.04 -19.05 -27.06
N ALA A 30 -11.82 -18.96 -28.38
CA ALA A 30 -12.18 -20.03 -29.31
C ALA A 30 -11.41 -21.34 -29.01
N VAL A 31 -10.11 -21.23 -28.74
CA VAL A 31 -9.26 -22.37 -28.39
C VAL A 31 -9.67 -22.96 -27.05
N LEU A 32 -9.95 -22.13 -26.04
CA LEU A 32 -10.42 -22.55 -24.73
C LEU A 32 -11.72 -23.33 -24.84
N THR A 33 -12.72 -22.79 -25.56
CA THR A 33 -14.00 -23.46 -25.80
C THR A 33 -13.80 -24.81 -26.49
N GLN A 34 -12.93 -24.88 -27.51
CA GLN A 34 -12.64 -26.13 -28.21
C GLN A 34 -12.01 -27.17 -27.28
N VAL A 35 -11.00 -26.79 -26.50
CA VAL A 35 -10.33 -27.68 -25.53
C VAL A 35 -11.31 -28.21 -24.49
N LEU A 36 -12.17 -27.34 -23.94
CA LEU A 36 -13.18 -27.73 -22.95
C LEU A 36 -14.24 -28.64 -23.55
N THR A 37 -14.67 -28.38 -24.79
CA THR A 37 -15.62 -29.22 -25.51
C THR A 37 -15.05 -30.63 -25.74
N ILE A 38 -13.79 -30.72 -26.20
CA ILE A 38 -13.10 -32.00 -26.41
C ILE A 38 -12.98 -32.76 -25.08
N HIS A 39 -12.46 -32.13 -24.03
CA HIS A 39 -12.27 -32.76 -22.73
C HIS A 39 -13.60 -33.27 -22.14
N ARG A 40 -14.71 -32.54 -22.32
CA ARG A 40 -16.03 -32.97 -21.85
C ARG A 40 -16.65 -34.08 -22.69
N SER A 41 -16.38 -34.11 -23.99
CA SER A 41 -16.86 -35.19 -24.85
C SER A 41 -16.37 -36.57 -24.36
N TRP A 42 -15.14 -36.66 -23.83
CA TRP A 42 -14.61 -37.87 -23.19
C TRP A 42 -15.39 -38.31 -21.94
N ARG A 43 -16.09 -37.38 -21.28
CA ARG A 43 -16.95 -37.62 -20.11
C ARG A 43 -18.44 -37.76 -20.47
N LYS A 44 -18.79 -37.70 -21.77
CA LYS A 44 -20.17 -37.69 -22.27
C LYS A 44 -21.03 -36.54 -21.71
N GLU A 45 -20.39 -35.42 -21.39
CA GLU A 45 -21.07 -34.20 -20.92
C GLU A 45 -21.05 -33.12 -22.02
N PRO A 46 -22.12 -32.31 -22.19
CA PRO A 46 -22.10 -31.16 -23.07
C PRO A 46 -21.29 -30.01 -22.46
N PHE A 47 -20.67 -29.19 -23.32
CA PHE A 47 -20.11 -27.90 -22.91
C PHE A 47 -21.23 -26.86 -22.85
N ASP A 48 -21.21 -26.04 -21.81
CA ASP A 48 -22.07 -24.87 -21.63
C ASP A 48 -21.19 -23.67 -21.28
N ASP A 49 -21.39 -22.55 -21.97
CA ASP A 49 -20.64 -21.31 -21.73
C ASP A 49 -20.85 -20.79 -20.30
N LYS A 50 -21.98 -21.13 -19.66
CA LYS A 50 -22.24 -20.84 -18.24
C LYS A 50 -21.16 -21.41 -17.33
N MET A 51 -20.52 -22.52 -17.70
CA MET A 51 -19.44 -23.07 -16.89
C MET A 51 -18.21 -22.17 -16.81
N LEU A 52 -17.92 -21.40 -17.87
CA LEU A 52 -16.82 -20.43 -17.84
C LEU A 52 -17.17 -19.28 -16.89
N VAL A 53 -18.44 -18.86 -16.89
CA VAL A 53 -18.96 -17.88 -15.94
C VAL A 53 -18.83 -18.42 -14.51
N ASP A 54 -19.28 -19.64 -14.25
CA ASP A 54 -19.19 -20.27 -12.92
C ASP A 54 -17.73 -20.40 -12.46
N ALA A 55 -16.82 -20.81 -13.35
CA ALA A 55 -15.38 -20.91 -13.05
C ALA A 55 -14.75 -19.55 -12.71
N VAL A 56 -15.13 -18.47 -13.41
CA VAL A 56 -14.68 -17.11 -13.09
C VAL A 56 -15.15 -16.70 -11.69
N HIS A 57 -16.41 -16.97 -11.36
CA HIS A 57 -16.96 -16.67 -10.03
C HIS A 57 -16.24 -17.47 -8.94
N ASP A 58 -15.97 -18.74 -9.15
CA ASP A 58 -15.26 -19.59 -8.19
C ASP A 58 -13.80 -19.12 -7.97
N ILE A 59 -13.12 -18.70 -9.04
CA ILE A 59 -11.77 -18.12 -8.95
C ILE A 59 -11.79 -16.84 -8.11
N VAL A 60 -12.76 -15.94 -8.35
CA VAL A 60 -12.87 -14.69 -7.59
C VAL A 60 -13.19 -14.96 -6.12
N LYS A 61 -14.16 -15.83 -5.82
CA LYS A 61 -14.48 -16.24 -4.44
C LYS A 61 -13.26 -16.82 -3.72
N ALA A 62 -12.46 -17.62 -4.42
CA ALA A 62 -11.23 -18.18 -3.86
C ALA A 62 -10.18 -17.08 -3.59
N LEU A 63 -10.05 -16.08 -4.47
CA LEU A 63 -9.17 -14.93 -4.23
C LEU A 63 -9.65 -14.10 -3.03
N GLU A 64 -10.96 -13.85 -2.93
CA GLU A 64 -11.59 -13.12 -1.83
C GLU A 64 -11.38 -13.79 -0.48
N ALA A 65 -11.68 -15.09 -0.38
CA ALA A 65 -11.43 -15.87 0.82
C ALA A 65 -9.93 -15.84 1.22
N ASN A 66 -9.05 -15.85 0.23
CA ASN A 66 -7.62 -15.84 0.47
C ASN A 66 -7.12 -14.47 0.96
N PHE A 67 -7.56 -13.34 0.38
CA PHE A 67 -7.16 -12.05 0.92
C PHE A 67 -7.88 -11.68 2.23
N ASP A 68 -9.08 -12.20 2.48
CA ASP A 68 -9.72 -12.11 3.81
C ASP A 68 -8.87 -12.83 4.88
N THR A 69 -8.40 -14.05 4.57
CA THR A 69 -7.48 -14.81 5.44
C THR A 69 -6.18 -14.04 5.69
N TRP A 70 -5.60 -13.45 4.65
CA TRP A 70 -4.41 -12.60 4.76
C TRP A 70 -4.63 -11.35 5.60
N SER A 71 -5.78 -10.69 5.45
CA SER A 71 -6.11 -9.50 6.24
C SER A 71 -6.11 -9.81 7.75
N LYS A 72 -6.56 -11.02 8.12
CA LYS A 72 -6.63 -11.50 9.50
C LYS A 72 -5.27 -11.93 10.06
N SER A 73 -4.26 -12.17 9.22
CA SER A 73 -2.94 -12.61 9.68
C SER A 73 -1.98 -11.47 9.98
N TYR A 74 -2.35 -10.22 9.71
CA TYR A 74 -1.55 -9.07 10.15
C TYR A 74 -1.70 -8.85 11.66
N GLU A 75 -0.57 -8.67 12.34
CA GLU A 75 -0.55 -8.30 13.77
C GLU A 75 -1.14 -6.90 13.99
N ASP A 76 -0.80 -5.95 13.12
CA ASP A 76 -1.36 -4.60 13.14
C ASP A 76 -2.66 -4.53 12.35
N LYS A 77 -3.78 -4.33 13.05
CA LYS A 77 -5.11 -4.17 12.43
C LYS A 77 -5.21 -2.96 11.50
N THR A 78 -4.46 -1.89 11.75
CA THR A 78 -4.48 -0.72 10.84
C THR A 78 -3.78 -1.04 9.52
N LEU A 79 -2.78 -1.92 9.52
CA LEU A 79 -2.18 -2.44 8.30
C LEU A 79 -3.14 -3.34 7.53
N SER A 80 -3.94 -4.16 8.22
CA SER A 80 -4.94 -4.99 7.54
C SER A 80 -6.02 -4.17 6.85
N TYR A 81 -6.46 -3.05 7.43
CA TYR A 81 -7.38 -2.13 6.77
C TYR A 81 -6.77 -1.49 5.51
N LEU A 82 -5.50 -1.07 5.57
CA LEU A 82 -4.79 -0.52 4.42
C LEU A 82 -4.63 -1.56 3.30
N PHE A 83 -4.29 -2.79 3.67
CA PHE A 83 -4.21 -3.93 2.76
C PHE A 83 -5.55 -4.20 2.05
N MET A 84 -6.65 -4.23 2.80
CA MET A 84 -7.98 -4.46 2.24
C MET A 84 -8.38 -3.31 1.31
N MET A 85 -8.16 -2.06 1.72
CA MET A 85 -8.38 -0.88 0.88
C MET A 85 -7.62 -0.98 -0.45
N ASN A 86 -6.33 -1.31 -0.42
CA ASN A 86 -5.50 -1.50 -1.60
C ASN A 86 -6.03 -2.62 -2.52
N THR A 87 -6.40 -3.75 -1.93
CA THR A 87 -6.83 -4.95 -2.65
C THR A 87 -8.20 -4.75 -3.32
N HIS A 88 -9.17 -4.19 -2.60
CA HIS A 88 -10.50 -3.89 -3.16
C HIS A 88 -10.42 -2.83 -4.26
N TRP A 89 -9.60 -1.79 -4.08
CA TRP A 89 -9.38 -0.80 -5.12
C TRP A 89 -8.76 -1.40 -6.38
N HIS A 90 -7.78 -2.29 -6.20
CA HIS A 90 -7.13 -2.98 -7.32
C HIS A 90 -8.14 -3.80 -8.12
N PHE A 91 -9.01 -4.57 -7.44
CA PHE A 91 -10.07 -5.33 -8.08
C PHE A 91 -10.99 -4.44 -8.90
N PHE A 92 -11.55 -3.40 -8.29
CA PHE A 92 -12.42 -2.47 -9.02
C PHE A 92 -11.71 -1.84 -10.23
N LYS A 93 -10.54 -1.24 -10.03
CA LYS A 93 -9.84 -0.47 -11.07
C LYS A 93 -9.36 -1.34 -12.24
N HIS A 94 -8.87 -2.55 -11.97
CA HIS A 94 -8.29 -3.42 -12.99
C HIS A 94 -9.26 -4.40 -13.64
N LEU A 95 -10.43 -4.63 -13.02
CA LEU A 95 -11.48 -5.45 -13.64
C LEU A 95 -12.53 -4.62 -14.36
N LYS A 96 -12.68 -3.33 -14.01
CA LYS A 96 -13.56 -2.42 -14.74
C LYS A 96 -13.21 -2.40 -16.23
N SER A 97 -14.22 -2.54 -17.08
CA SER A 97 -14.09 -2.56 -18.54
C SER A 97 -13.22 -3.71 -19.08
N THR A 98 -13.19 -4.84 -18.37
CA THR A 98 -12.55 -6.09 -18.84
C THR A 98 -13.59 -7.19 -19.05
N LYS A 99 -13.26 -8.23 -19.82
CA LYS A 99 -14.14 -9.38 -20.03
C LYS A 99 -14.52 -10.09 -18.73
N MET A 100 -13.56 -10.23 -17.83
CA MET A 100 -13.82 -10.77 -16.50
C MET A 100 -14.74 -9.84 -15.69
N GLY A 101 -14.56 -8.52 -15.79
CA GLY A 101 -15.48 -7.55 -15.16
C GLY A 101 -16.90 -7.60 -15.72
N GLU A 102 -17.06 -7.76 -17.03
CA GLU A 102 -18.36 -7.97 -17.68
C GLU A 102 -19.07 -9.21 -17.13
N VAL A 103 -18.32 -10.30 -16.89
CA VAL A 103 -18.84 -11.56 -16.33
C VAL A 103 -19.26 -11.41 -14.86
N LEU A 104 -18.50 -10.65 -14.06
CA LEU A 104 -18.79 -10.43 -12.63
C LEU A 104 -19.92 -9.41 -12.40
N GLY A 105 -20.11 -8.49 -13.35
CA GLY A 105 -21.19 -7.51 -13.34
C GLY A 105 -20.88 -6.23 -12.54
N ASP A 106 -21.63 -5.19 -12.87
CA ASP A 106 -21.45 -3.84 -12.32
C ASP A 106 -21.76 -3.76 -10.81
N GLU A 107 -22.65 -4.62 -10.32
CA GLU A 107 -22.98 -4.70 -8.89
C GLU A 107 -21.75 -5.07 -8.06
N TRP A 108 -21.10 -6.18 -8.43
CA TRP A 108 -19.91 -6.69 -7.75
C TRP A 108 -18.76 -5.67 -7.81
N LEU A 109 -18.56 -5.02 -8.97
CA LEU A 109 -17.56 -3.94 -9.08
C LEU A 109 -17.85 -2.79 -8.10
N ARG A 110 -19.12 -2.38 -7.99
CA ARG A 110 -19.53 -1.32 -7.07
C ARG A 110 -19.34 -1.71 -5.60
N GLU A 111 -19.60 -2.96 -5.24
CA GLU A 111 -19.30 -3.46 -3.89
C GLU A 111 -17.82 -3.32 -3.54
N HIS A 112 -16.90 -3.67 -4.45
CA HIS A 112 -15.47 -3.47 -4.25
C HIS A 112 -15.08 -1.99 -4.09
N GLU A 113 -15.73 -1.08 -4.84
CA GLU A 113 -15.53 0.35 -4.66
C GLU A 113 -16.00 0.84 -3.27
N GLN A 114 -17.13 0.33 -2.79
CA GLN A 114 -17.67 0.62 -1.45
C GLN A 114 -16.79 0.06 -0.34
N TYR A 115 -16.27 -1.17 -0.49
CA TYR A 115 -15.33 -1.76 0.46
C TYR A 115 -14.05 -0.93 0.55
N LYS A 116 -13.53 -0.42 -0.57
CA LYS A 116 -12.40 0.52 -0.56
C LYS A 116 -12.70 1.75 0.30
N ASP A 117 -13.88 2.35 0.18
CA ASP A 117 -14.24 3.53 0.97
C ASP A 117 -14.44 3.19 2.45
N TYR A 118 -15.09 2.05 2.75
CA TYR A 118 -15.23 1.54 4.10
C TYR A 118 -13.87 1.35 4.79
N TYR A 119 -12.94 0.66 4.12
CA TYR A 119 -11.60 0.41 4.66
C TYR A 119 -10.78 1.69 4.79
N SER A 120 -10.92 2.65 3.87
CA SER A 120 -10.31 3.97 4.02
C SER A 120 -10.81 4.71 5.26
N GLN A 121 -12.11 4.65 5.56
CA GLN A 121 -12.69 5.34 6.71
C GLN A 121 -12.25 4.71 8.04
N ILE A 122 -12.31 3.38 8.17
CA ILE A 122 -11.87 2.70 9.38
C ILE A 122 -10.35 2.83 9.57
N PHE A 123 -9.56 2.75 8.48
CA PHE A 123 -8.13 3.03 8.55
C PHE A 123 -7.87 4.41 9.14
N LEU A 124 -8.51 5.46 8.59
CA LEU A 124 -8.30 6.83 9.04
C LEU A 124 -8.71 6.99 10.51
N ARG A 125 -9.88 6.46 10.89
CA ARG A 125 -10.41 6.56 12.26
C ARG A 125 -9.52 5.88 13.29
N GLU A 126 -9.10 4.65 13.01
CA GLU A 126 -8.32 3.82 13.94
C GLU A 126 -6.82 4.15 13.93
N SER A 127 -6.35 5.01 13.00
CA SER A 127 -4.97 5.49 12.95
C SER A 127 -4.88 6.99 13.26
N TRP A 128 -4.79 7.84 12.24
CA TRP A 128 -4.57 9.28 12.36
C TRP A 128 -5.72 9.99 13.10
N GLY A 129 -6.95 9.52 12.96
CA GLY A 129 -8.12 10.05 13.67
C GLY A 129 -7.97 10.02 15.19
N THR A 130 -7.15 9.12 15.74
CA THR A 130 -6.90 9.00 17.18
C THR A 130 -6.01 10.12 17.75
N LEU A 131 -5.27 10.85 16.90
CA LEU A 131 -4.34 11.89 17.33
C LEU A 131 -5.02 13.24 17.57
N ALA A 132 -6.11 13.54 16.85
CA ALA A 132 -6.83 14.81 16.99
C ALA A 132 -7.39 15.03 18.42
N PRO A 133 -8.00 14.04 19.09
CA PRO A 133 -8.44 14.17 20.48
C PRO A 133 -7.35 14.52 21.49
N LEU A 134 -6.08 14.17 21.21
CA LEU A 134 -4.94 14.51 22.10
C LEU A 134 -4.73 16.02 22.20
N LEU A 135 -5.20 16.77 21.21
CA LEU A 135 -5.15 18.24 21.13
C LEU A 135 -6.50 18.88 21.46
N SER A 136 -7.30 18.24 22.33
CA SER A 136 -8.56 18.79 22.82
C SER A 136 -8.36 20.12 23.55
N ARG A 137 -9.42 20.95 23.60
CA ARG A 137 -9.49 22.18 24.41
C ARG A 137 -10.10 21.95 25.78
N GLU A 138 -10.68 20.76 26.03
CA GLU A 138 -11.32 20.41 27.29
C GLU A 138 -10.36 20.58 28.46
N GLY A 139 -10.85 20.97 29.63
CA GLY A 139 -10.00 21.27 30.78
C GLY A 139 -9.26 22.62 30.69
N LEU A 140 -8.80 23.07 29.52
CA LEU A 140 -8.07 24.35 29.40
C LEU A 140 -8.98 25.58 29.62
N ILE A 141 -10.27 25.45 29.30
CA ILE A 141 -11.27 26.52 29.48
C ILE A 141 -11.59 26.76 30.97
N LEU A 142 -11.45 25.74 31.83
CA LEU A 142 -11.73 25.81 33.26
C LEU A 142 -10.63 26.53 34.06
N PHE A 143 -9.43 26.67 33.49
CA PHE A 143 -8.25 27.23 34.18
C PHE A 143 -7.96 28.68 33.84
N SER A 144 -8.96 29.47 33.43
CA SER A 144 -8.82 30.91 33.17
C SER A 144 -8.26 31.73 34.35
N LYS A 145 -8.16 31.14 35.55
CA LYS A 145 -7.57 31.75 36.76
C LYS A 145 -6.20 31.17 37.19
N GLY A 146 -5.65 30.16 36.51
CA GLY A 146 -4.42 29.45 36.92
C GLY A 146 -3.47 29.14 35.77
N GLN A 147 -2.66 30.12 35.37
CA GLN A 147 -1.80 30.06 34.17
C GLN A 147 -0.75 28.92 34.22
N ALA A 148 -0.25 28.57 35.39
CA ALA A 148 0.74 27.48 35.56
C ALA A 148 0.13 26.10 35.25
N THR A 149 -1.04 25.79 35.83
CA THR A 149 -1.74 24.51 35.62
C THR A 149 -2.17 24.34 34.16
N ALA A 150 -2.65 25.42 33.52
CA ALA A 150 -2.98 25.40 32.10
C ALA A 150 -1.74 25.12 31.22
N ARG A 151 -0.60 25.75 31.54
CA ARG A 151 0.67 25.52 30.84
C ARG A 151 1.14 24.06 30.95
N ASP A 152 1.05 23.46 32.13
CA ASP A 152 1.47 22.06 32.33
C ASP A 152 0.57 21.08 31.58
N LEU A 153 -0.74 21.33 31.52
CA LEU A 153 -1.67 20.52 30.71
C LEU A 153 -1.37 20.65 29.20
N VAL A 154 -1.07 21.86 28.71
CA VAL A 154 -0.65 22.09 27.31
C VAL A 154 0.63 21.32 26.99
N LYS A 155 1.63 21.38 27.88
CA LYS A 155 2.88 20.60 27.76
C LYS A 155 2.62 19.11 27.67
N GLN A 156 1.73 18.58 28.52
CA GLN A 156 1.35 17.17 28.51
C GLN A 156 0.71 16.78 27.17
N ARG A 157 -0.21 17.61 26.64
CA ARG A 157 -0.87 17.36 25.34
C ARG A 157 0.10 17.34 24.18
N PHE A 158 1.00 18.33 24.10
CA PHE A 158 2.05 18.34 23.08
C PHE A 158 2.95 17.11 23.17
N LYS A 159 3.36 16.72 24.38
CA LYS A 159 4.19 15.54 24.58
C LYS A 159 3.47 14.26 24.10
N SER A 160 2.21 14.07 24.48
CA SER A 160 1.41 12.91 24.06
C SER A 160 1.19 12.88 22.56
N PHE A 161 0.86 14.03 21.95
CA PHE A 161 0.71 14.14 20.50
C PHE A 161 2.03 13.84 19.77
N ASN A 162 3.14 14.45 20.18
CA ASN A 162 4.44 14.27 19.52
C ASN A 162 4.92 12.82 19.57
N ALA A 163 4.70 12.13 20.70
CA ALA A 163 5.02 10.71 20.85
C ALA A 163 4.16 9.85 19.92
N SER A 164 2.83 10.02 19.98
CA SER A 164 1.87 9.24 19.18
C SER A 164 2.06 9.48 17.68
N PHE A 165 2.31 10.73 17.28
CA PHE A 165 2.62 11.09 15.89
C PHE A 165 3.92 10.44 15.41
N ALA A 166 5.01 10.50 16.21
CA ALA A 166 6.29 9.94 15.83
C ALA A 166 6.19 8.41 15.65
N GLU A 167 5.52 7.72 16.56
CA GLU A 167 5.27 6.28 16.49
C GLU A 167 4.45 5.93 15.25
N MET A 168 3.31 6.61 15.04
CA MET A 168 2.44 6.39 13.89
C MET A 168 3.18 6.64 12.57
N TYR A 169 3.90 7.75 12.46
CA TYR A 169 4.65 8.10 11.27
C TYR A 169 5.77 7.09 10.99
N GLN A 170 6.55 6.72 12.00
CA GLN A 170 7.62 5.72 11.85
C GLN A 170 7.05 4.41 11.32
N LYS A 171 5.96 3.92 11.93
CA LYS A 171 5.30 2.68 11.56
C LYS A 171 4.75 2.72 10.14
N GLN A 172 3.95 3.75 9.82
CA GLN A 172 3.23 3.82 8.55
C GLN A 172 4.08 4.31 7.36
N SER A 173 5.25 4.91 7.62
CA SER A 173 6.21 5.30 6.55
C SER A 173 6.81 4.11 5.79
N ALA A 174 6.64 2.88 6.28
CA ALA A 174 7.05 1.66 5.60
C ALA A 174 5.96 1.05 4.72
N TRP A 175 4.71 1.49 4.85
CA TRP A 175 3.56 0.94 4.14
C TRP A 175 3.41 1.59 2.78
N ILE A 176 2.71 0.92 1.85
CA ILE A 176 2.54 1.40 0.49
C ILE A 176 1.07 1.42 0.07
N VAL A 177 0.70 2.43 -0.71
CA VAL A 177 -0.54 2.45 -1.49
C VAL A 177 -0.12 2.49 -2.97
N PRO A 178 -0.16 1.36 -3.69
CA PRO A 178 0.43 1.27 -5.03
C PRO A 178 -0.25 2.19 -6.06
N ASP A 179 -1.55 2.43 -5.90
CA ASP A 179 -2.30 3.29 -6.80
C ASP A 179 -2.14 4.77 -6.42
N LYS A 180 -1.68 5.59 -7.36
CA LYS A 180 -1.35 7.00 -7.10
C LYS A 180 -2.56 7.84 -6.71
N ASP A 181 -3.72 7.61 -7.34
CA ASP A 181 -4.91 8.42 -7.08
C ASP A 181 -5.46 8.12 -5.67
N LEU A 182 -5.50 6.83 -5.32
CA LEU A 182 -5.87 6.39 -3.97
C LEU A 182 -4.87 6.91 -2.92
N GLN A 183 -3.57 6.84 -3.23
CA GLN A 183 -2.50 7.30 -2.34
C GLN A 183 -2.62 8.80 -2.06
N GLN A 184 -2.79 9.63 -3.10
CA GLN A 184 -2.97 11.07 -2.95
C GLN A 184 -4.22 11.39 -2.14
N ARG A 185 -5.35 10.72 -2.42
CA ARG A 185 -6.59 10.90 -1.67
C ARG A 185 -6.42 10.55 -0.20
N LEU A 186 -5.76 9.43 0.11
CA LEU A 186 -5.52 9.01 1.49
C LEU A 186 -4.61 10.00 2.23
N CYS A 187 -3.51 10.44 1.62
CA CYS A 187 -2.62 11.44 2.20
C CYS A 187 -3.37 12.74 2.49
N HIS A 188 -4.23 13.18 1.56
CA HIS A 188 -5.06 14.36 1.76
C HIS A 188 -6.00 14.21 2.96
N LEU A 189 -6.68 13.06 3.11
CA LEU A 189 -7.54 12.78 4.27
C LEU A 189 -6.76 12.81 5.59
N VAL A 190 -5.55 12.26 5.62
CA VAL A 190 -4.68 12.27 6.79
C VAL A 190 -4.25 13.71 7.15
N VAL A 191 -3.86 14.51 6.15
CA VAL A 191 -3.53 15.93 6.33
C VAL A 191 -4.72 16.69 6.91
N GLN A 192 -5.91 16.51 6.33
CA GLN A 192 -7.15 17.16 6.78
C GLN A 192 -7.53 16.77 8.22
N ALA A 193 -7.27 15.54 8.64
CA ALA A 193 -7.57 15.08 9.99
C ALA A 193 -6.66 15.71 11.05
N ILE A 194 -5.39 15.99 10.72
CA ILE A 194 -4.37 16.38 11.72
C ILE A 194 -4.01 17.86 11.65
N VAL A 195 -3.66 18.36 10.46
CA VAL A 195 -3.00 19.67 10.31
C VAL A 195 -3.87 20.83 10.81
N PRO A 196 -5.19 20.90 10.50
CA PRO A 196 -6.04 21.96 11.02
C PRO A 196 -6.14 21.97 12.55
N VAL A 197 -6.26 20.79 13.17
CA VAL A 197 -6.36 20.63 14.63
C VAL A 197 -5.05 21.06 15.30
N TYR A 198 -3.92 20.59 14.77
CA TYR A 198 -2.60 20.96 15.25
C TYR A 198 -2.33 22.46 15.12
N ARG A 199 -2.62 23.05 13.94
CA ARG A 199 -2.47 24.49 13.68
C ARG A 199 -3.26 25.32 14.68
N SER A 200 -4.53 24.99 14.88
CA SER A 200 -5.39 25.68 15.85
C SER A 200 -4.83 25.56 17.27
N PHE A 201 -4.40 24.36 17.69
CA PHE A 201 -3.85 24.17 19.03
C PHE A 201 -2.55 24.94 19.24
N MET A 202 -1.64 24.92 18.27
CA MET A 202 -0.40 25.70 18.25
C MET A 202 -0.65 27.20 18.34
N GLN A 203 -1.58 27.74 17.55
CA GLN A 203 -1.88 29.19 17.57
C GLN A 203 -2.45 29.65 18.92
N ASN A 204 -3.29 28.83 19.56
CA ASN A 204 -3.95 29.20 20.81
C ASN A 204 -3.06 28.98 22.04
N TYR A 205 -2.18 27.97 22.04
CA TYR A 205 -1.45 27.53 23.23
C TYR A 205 0.07 27.44 23.07
N GLY A 206 0.59 27.55 21.85
CA GLY A 206 2.04 27.59 21.56
C GLY A 206 2.79 28.66 22.36
N PRO A 207 2.30 29.92 22.43
CA PRO A 207 2.97 30.97 23.20
C PRO A 207 3.16 30.65 24.69
N LEU A 208 2.33 29.77 25.28
CA LEU A 208 2.46 29.36 26.69
C LEU A 208 3.65 28.43 26.93
N VAL A 209 4.10 27.71 25.91
CA VAL A 209 5.21 26.74 25.99
C VAL A 209 6.49 27.23 25.30
N GLU A 210 6.40 28.19 24.39
CA GLU A 210 7.54 28.80 23.70
C GLU A 210 8.37 29.72 24.60
N GLN A 211 7.76 30.30 25.64
CA GLN A 211 8.46 31.15 26.63
C GLN A 211 9.35 30.35 27.61
N ASP A 212 9.32 29.02 27.54
CA ASP A 212 10.13 28.12 28.35
C ASP A 212 11.45 27.79 27.63
N GLY A 213 12.57 27.79 28.35
CA GLY A 213 13.89 27.39 27.80
C GLY A 213 13.93 25.95 27.25
N SER A 214 12.87 25.17 27.46
CA SER A 214 12.66 23.83 26.91
C SER A 214 11.62 23.74 25.78
N ALA A 215 11.27 24.85 25.13
CA ALA A 215 10.27 24.94 24.06
C ALA A 215 10.41 23.88 22.95
N SER A 216 11.65 23.57 22.55
CA SER A 216 11.96 22.57 21.50
C SER A 216 11.51 21.14 21.85
N LYS A 217 11.24 20.84 23.13
CA LYS A 217 10.69 19.54 23.56
C LYS A 217 9.19 19.42 23.29
N TYR A 218 8.48 20.54 23.17
CA TYR A 218 7.02 20.59 23.05
C TYR A 218 6.59 21.01 21.65
N VAL A 219 7.24 22.02 21.07
CA VAL A 219 7.02 22.48 19.69
C VAL A 219 8.04 21.80 18.79
N LYS A 220 7.78 20.54 18.43
CA LYS A 220 8.71 19.70 17.66
C LYS A 220 8.53 19.81 16.14
N TYR A 221 7.31 20.11 15.68
CA TYR A 221 6.96 20.12 14.27
C TYR A 221 6.32 21.46 13.91
N SER A 222 6.72 22.07 12.80
CA SER A 222 5.93 23.15 12.22
C SER A 222 4.69 22.59 11.51
N THR A 223 3.69 23.44 11.26
CA THR A 223 2.50 23.04 10.49
C THR A 223 2.87 22.62 9.06
N GLU A 224 3.87 23.29 8.49
CA GLU A 224 4.40 23.04 7.15
C GLU A 224 5.18 21.73 7.10
N ASP A 225 5.90 21.39 8.17
CA ASP A 225 6.61 20.12 8.29
C ASP A 225 5.64 18.95 8.40
N LEU A 226 4.59 19.06 9.22
CA LEU A 226 3.56 18.03 9.31
C LEU A 226 2.87 17.80 7.97
N ASP A 227 2.47 18.87 7.29
CA ASP A 227 1.82 18.78 5.98
C ASP A 227 2.72 18.04 4.97
N ARG A 228 4.00 18.42 4.88
CA ARG A 228 4.98 17.79 3.99
C ARG A 228 5.24 16.33 4.35
N MET A 229 5.39 16.01 5.63
CA MET A 229 5.61 14.65 6.10
C MET A 229 4.42 13.75 5.75
N LEU A 230 3.19 14.21 6.03
CA LEU A 230 1.97 13.45 5.78
C LEU A 230 1.66 13.31 4.29
N SER A 231 1.96 14.33 3.49
CA SER A 231 1.76 14.32 2.03
C SER A 231 2.67 13.34 1.29
N THR A 232 3.74 12.87 1.93
CA THR A 232 4.71 11.91 1.35
C THR A 232 4.53 10.48 1.87
N LEU A 233 3.50 10.24 2.70
CA LEU A 233 3.19 8.91 3.19
C LEU A 233 2.80 7.94 2.07
N PHE A 234 2.97 6.65 2.35
CA PHE A 234 2.55 5.55 1.49
C PHE A 234 3.17 5.49 0.09
N MET A 235 4.19 6.32 -0.17
CA MET A 235 4.91 6.28 -1.43
C MET A 235 5.74 5.00 -1.53
N PRO A 236 5.73 4.31 -2.67
CA PRO A 236 6.67 3.22 -2.92
C PRO A 236 8.09 3.74 -2.76
N LYS A 237 8.85 3.17 -1.83
CA LYS A 237 10.28 3.50 -1.72
C LYS A 237 10.95 3.02 -3.01
N GLN A 238 11.45 3.95 -3.82
CA GLN A 238 12.33 3.56 -4.92
C GLN A 238 13.47 2.74 -4.30
N PRO A 239 13.85 1.59 -4.88
CA PRO A 239 15.09 0.96 -4.47
C PRO A 239 16.18 2.02 -4.63
N ARG A 240 16.82 2.39 -3.52
CA ARG A 240 18.05 3.17 -3.57
C ARG A 240 18.92 2.43 -4.57
N ARG A 241 19.28 3.08 -5.68
CA ARG A 241 20.31 2.57 -6.58
C ARG A 241 21.56 2.43 -5.71
N THR A 242 21.79 1.24 -5.17
CA THR A 242 23.08 0.86 -4.62
C THR A 242 24.06 1.14 -5.73
N GLY A 243 25.07 1.97 -5.42
CA GLY A 243 25.95 2.59 -6.40
C GLY A 243 26.36 1.62 -7.49
N SER A 244 26.27 2.08 -8.74
CA SER A 244 26.94 1.44 -9.85
C SER A 244 28.36 1.09 -9.42
N LEU A 245 28.65 -0.19 -9.27
CA LEU A 245 30.01 -0.69 -9.30
C LEU A 245 30.54 -0.32 -10.68
N GLN A 246 31.19 0.84 -10.77
CA GLN A 246 32.07 1.12 -11.88
C GLN A 246 33.17 0.07 -11.79
N VAL A 247 33.06 -0.95 -12.64
CA VAL A 247 34.17 -1.82 -12.97
C VAL A 247 35.18 -0.94 -13.71
N ARG A 248 36.06 -0.32 -12.95
CA ARG A 248 37.32 0.23 -13.45
C ARG A 248 38.27 -0.95 -13.57
N ASN A 249 38.49 -1.44 -14.79
CA ASN A 249 39.71 -2.15 -15.13
C ASN A 249 40.11 -1.75 -16.56
N SER A 250 41.05 -0.82 -16.71
CA SER A 250 42.51 -1.04 -16.69
C SER A 250 42.99 -1.39 -18.10
N ASN A 251 43.40 -0.36 -18.85
CA ASN A 251 44.13 -0.47 -20.11
C ASN A 251 45.46 -1.24 -19.88
N GLY A 252 45.49 -2.50 -20.28
CA GLY A 252 46.70 -3.32 -20.39
C GLY A 252 46.98 -3.62 -21.86
N LYS A 253 48.11 -3.10 -22.37
CA LYS A 253 48.62 -3.26 -23.74
C LYS A 253 48.66 -4.74 -24.17
N ILE A 254 48.08 -5.02 -25.33
CA ILE A 254 48.29 -6.28 -26.07
C ILE A 254 49.57 -6.09 -26.91
N ASN A 255 50.65 -6.76 -26.53
CA ASN A 255 51.79 -6.96 -27.41
C ASN A 255 51.75 -8.38 -27.96
N SER A 256 51.73 -8.48 -29.30
CA SER A 256 51.88 -9.73 -30.03
C SER A 256 53.32 -10.21 -29.98
N ALA A 257 53.55 -11.51 -29.80
CA ALA A 257 54.75 -12.18 -30.32
C ALA A 257 54.43 -13.65 -30.63
N MET A 258 54.65 -13.98 -31.88
CA MET A 258 54.54 -15.29 -32.51
C MET A 258 55.84 -16.08 -32.27
N THR A 259 55.73 -17.35 -31.84
CA THR A 259 56.76 -18.38 -32.10
C THR A 259 56.12 -19.76 -31.96
N GLY A 260 56.14 -20.54 -33.04
CA GLY A 260 55.60 -21.89 -33.09
C GLY A 260 56.55 -22.96 -32.57
N LEU A 261 56.11 -24.23 -32.60
CA LEU A 261 56.86 -25.43 -33.01
C LEU A 261 56.02 -26.71 -32.77
N TYR A 262 55.68 -27.36 -33.88
CA TYR A 262 55.60 -28.81 -34.16
C TYR A 262 55.55 -29.88 -33.04
N ARG A 263 54.56 -30.79 -33.16
CA ARG A 263 54.63 -32.28 -33.34
C ARG A 263 53.33 -32.92 -32.80
N SER A 264 52.43 -33.46 -33.64
CA SER A 264 52.42 -34.78 -34.30
C SER A 264 52.19 -36.00 -33.37
N ALA A 265 51.09 -36.71 -33.69
CA ALA A 265 50.86 -38.18 -33.59
C ALA A 265 50.63 -38.79 -32.18
N SER A 266 49.78 -39.80 -31.94
CA SER A 266 48.93 -40.64 -32.80
C SER A 266 47.89 -41.41 -31.97
N THR A 267 46.77 -41.72 -32.64
CA THR A 267 45.89 -42.91 -32.59
C THR A 267 46.09 -44.01 -31.55
N LEU A 268 44.98 -44.60 -31.07
CA LEU A 268 44.55 -45.96 -31.46
C LEU A 268 43.13 -46.33 -30.97
N GLN A 269 42.34 -46.80 -31.96
CA GLN A 269 41.15 -47.68 -31.98
C GLN A 269 39.94 -47.41 -31.09
#